data_AF-A0A1Q7PDI2-F1
#
_entry.id   AF-A0A1Q7PDI2-F1
#
_cell.length_a   1.000
_cell.length_b   1.000
_cell.length_c   1.000
_cell.angle_alpha   90.00
_cell.angle_beta   90.00
_cell.angle_gamma   90.00
#
_symmetry.space_group_name_H-M   'P 1'
#
loop_
_entity.id
_entity.type
_entity.pdbx_description
1 polymer ?
#
loop_
_entity_poly.entity_id
_entity_poly.type
_entity_poly.pdbx_seq_one_letter_code
_entity_poly.pdbx_strand_id
1 'polypeptide(L)'
;DYLIVDSRPIKILALRDPKDLPWRSLGVDYVLESTGRFTNRDDAAKHLAAGAKRVIISAPSKDADVTLVLGVNEKVYDPKSHQVVSNASCTTNCLAPVAKVLLERFGIKHGLMTTIHSYTNDQQLLDLPHKDLRRARAAAVSMVPTSTGAARALHLVLPQLKGKLDGMAIRVPTPNVSMIDLTVELESDATPADVNAAFRTAAQGPLQGILQYSEDPVVSVDMNGNPHSSIVDAPLTTGLDKRMVKVIAWYDNEWGYSCRIRDLIKYMAARG
;
A
#
# COMPACT_ATOMS: atom_id res chain seq x y z
N ASP A 1 -6.46 26.06 18.27
CA ASP A 1 -5.19 25.57 18.82
C ASP A 1 -4.12 25.42 17.75
N TYR A 2 -2.85 25.37 18.16
CA TYR A 2 -1.71 25.11 17.28
C TYR A 2 -0.79 24.08 17.92
N LEU A 3 -0.27 23.16 17.12
CA LEU A 3 0.90 22.34 17.45
C LEU A 3 2.14 23.06 16.90
N ILE A 4 3.20 23.18 17.69
CA ILE A 4 4.47 23.77 17.22
C ILE A 4 5.47 22.63 17.03
N VAL A 5 5.97 22.48 15.81
CA VAL A 5 7.08 21.56 15.49
C VAL A 5 8.27 22.41 15.04
N ASP A 6 9.35 22.34 15.81
CA ASP A 6 10.47 23.29 15.76
C ASP A 6 9.97 24.74 15.93
N SER A 7 9.90 25.50 14.82
CA SER A 7 9.39 26.87 14.78
C SER A 7 8.20 27.04 13.84
N ARG A 8 7.62 25.94 13.35
CA ARG A 8 6.50 25.96 12.42
C ARG A 8 5.18 25.69 13.16
N PRO A 9 4.25 26.66 13.18
CA PRO A 9 2.92 26.43 13.73
C PRO A 9 2.05 25.61 12.77
N ILE A 10 1.41 24.57 13.30
CA ILE A 10 0.45 23.72 12.59
C ILE A 10 -0.92 23.95 13.21
N LYS A 11 -1.85 24.51 12.43
CA LYS A 11 -3.21 24.79 12.90
C LYS A 11 -3.96 23.50 13.20
N ILE A 12 -4.57 23.43 14.38
CA ILE A 12 -5.47 22.34 14.77
C ILE A 12 -6.92 22.78 14.57
N LEU A 13 -7.71 21.92 13.95
CA LEU A 13 -9.13 22.07 13.68
C LEU A 13 -9.86 20.83 14.17
N ALA A 14 -11.13 20.99 14.57
CA ALA A 14 -11.97 19.90 15.06
C ALA A 14 -13.37 19.98 14.44
N LEU A 15 -13.45 19.79 13.13
CA LEU A 15 -14.70 19.80 12.37
C LEU A 15 -14.99 18.42 11.81
N ARG A 16 -16.26 18.00 11.86
CA ARG A 16 -16.68 16.64 11.51
C ARG A 16 -16.94 16.46 10.01
N ASP A 17 -17.54 17.44 9.36
CA ASP A 17 -17.85 17.39 7.93
C ASP A 17 -16.72 18.08 7.13
N PRO A 18 -16.06 17.39 6.18
CA PRO A 18 -15.00 17.97 5.38
C PRO A 18 -15.32 19.27 4.66
N LYS A 19 -16.60 19.48 4.30
CA LYS A 19 -17.04 20.70 3.59
C LYS A 19 -16.98 21.96 4.45
N ASP A 20 -17.04 21.80 5.77
CA ASP A 20 -17.05 22.92 6.73
C ASP A 20 -15.62 23.36 7.06
N LEU A 21 -14.61 22.61 6.61
CA LEU A 21 -13.21 22.92 6.88
C LEU A 21 -12.77 24.18 6.11
N PRO A 22 -12.01 25.10 6.74
CA PRO A 22 -11.64 26.39 6.15
C PRO A 22 -10.42 26.30 5.22
N TRP A 23 -10.34 25.31 4.33
CA TRP A 23 -9.16 25.07 3.49
C TRP A 23 -8.81 26.27 2.60
N ARG A 24 -9.83 26.91 2.01
CA ARG A 24 -9.63 28.12 1.20
C ARG A 24 -8.93 29.23 1.98
N SER A 25 -9.42 29.56 3.18
CA SER A 25 -8.85 30.65 3.97
C SER A 25 -7.48 30.31 4.55
N LEU A 26 -7.17 29.01 4.69
CA LEU A 26 -5.86 28.53 5.12
C LEU A 26 -4.87 28.37 3.96
N GLY A 27 -5.30 28.54 2.70
CA GLY A 27 -4.45 28.34 1.52
C GLY A 27 -3.96 26.90 1.38
N VAL A 28 -4.75 25.91 1.80
CA VAL A 28 -4.37 24.49 1.72
C VAL A 28 -4.59 23.99 0.30
N ASP A 29 -3.51 23.60 -0.38
CA ASP A 29 -3.58 23.06 -1.74
C ASP A 29 -3.87 21.56 -1.75
N TYR A 30 -3.21 20.81 -0.87
CA TYR A 30 -3.29 19.35 -0.81
C TYR A 30 -3.85 18.91 0.54
N VAL A 31 -4.88 18.06 0.51
CA VAL A 31 -5.41 17.40 1.70
C VAL A 31 -5.09 15.92 1.65
N LEU A 32 -4.57 15.40 2.76
CA LEU A 32 -4.50 13.97 3.03
C LEU A 32 -5.77 13.54 3.77
N GLU A 33 -6.64 12.80 3.10
CA GLU A 33 -7.81 12.18 3.71
C GLU A 33 -7.40 10.84 4.33
N SER A 34 -7.14 10.89 5.65
CA SER A 34 -6.68 9.75 6.44
C SER A 34 -7.60 9.42 7.63
N THR A 35 -8.87 9.82 7.58
CA THR A 35 -9.85 9.49 8.61
C THR A 35 -10.37 8.05 8.50
N GLY A 36 -10.23 7.44 7.31
CA GLY A 36 -10.80 6.14 6.99
C GLY A 36 -12.31 6.15 6.75
N ARG A 37 -12.96 7.33 6.81
CA ARG A 37 -14.41 7.48 6.64
C ARG A 37 -14.78 7.93 5.23
N PHE A 38 -14.02 8.86 4.65
CA PHE A 38 -14.31 9.47 3.36
C PHE A 38 -13.45 8.82 2.27
N THR A 39 -13.64 7.51 2.08
CA THR A 39 -12.79 6.68 1.19
C THR A 39 -13.32 6.56 -0.24
N ASN A 40 -14.52 7.07 -0.53
CA ASN A 40 -15.02 7.22 -1.89
C ASN A 40 -14.77 8.64 -2.40
N ARG A 41 -14.82 8.80 -3.73
CA ARG A 41 -14.49 10.03 -4.42
C ARG A 41 -15.35 11.21 -3.97
N ASP A 42 -16.67 11.03 -3.97
CA ASP A 42 -17.60 12.14 -3.71
C ASP A 42 -17.55 12.63 -2.26
N ASP A 43 -17.32 11.71 -1.31
CA ASP A 43 -17.09 12.07 0.08
C ASP A 43 -15.77 12.82 0.26
N ALA A 44 -14.69 12.36 -0.37
CA ALA A 44 -13.40 13.04 -0.32
C ALA A 44 -13.43 14.40 -1.05
N ALA A 45 -14.22 14.52 -2.12
CA ALA A 45 -14.39 15.77 -2.89
C ALA A 45 -15.02 16.90 -2.08
N LYS A 46 -15.62 16.63 -0.91
CA LYS A 46 -16.05 17.66 0.04
C LYS A 46 -14.89 18.56 0.48
N HIS A 47 -13.65 18.05 0.54
CA HIS A 47 -12.46 18.87 0.77
C HIS A 47 -12.18 19.86 -0.37
N LEU A 48 -12.48 19.48 -1.62
CA LEU A 48 -12.37 20.38 -2.78
C LEU A 48 -13.40 21.52 -2.68
N ALA A 49 -14.64 21.19 -2.29
CA ALA A 49 -15.68 22.19 -2.04
C ALA A 49 -15.29 23.19 -0.94
N ALA A 50 -14.61 22.71 0.11
CA ALA A 50 -14.01 23.52 1.18
C ALA A 50 -12.80 24.37 0.73
N GLY A 51 -12.29 24.16 -0.49
CA GLY A 51 -11.28 25.00 -1.14
C GLY A 51 -9.90 24.38 -1.28
N ALA A 52 -9.72 23.11 -0.96
CA ALA A 52 -8.49 22.39 -1.34
C ALA A 52 -8.42 22.21 -2.86
N LYS A 53 -7.21 22.11 -3.43
CA LYS A 53 -7.00 21.87 -4.88
C LYS A 53 -6.96 20.38 -5.22
N ARG A 54 -6.44 19.56 -4.30
CA ARG A 54 -6.23 18.12 -4.46
C ARG A 54 -6.50 17.37 -3.15
N VAL A 55 -6.94 16.13 -3.28
CA VAL A 55 -7.16 15.21 -2.16
C VAL A 55 -6.48 13.88 -2.43
N ILE A 56 -5.71 13.39 -1.46
CA ILE A 56 -5.11 12.05 -1.47
C ILE A 56 -5.84 11.23 -0.42
N ILE A 57 -6.51 10.16 -0.84
CA ILE A 57 -7.11 9.17 0.06
C ILE A 57 -6.02 8.19 0.48
N SER A 58 -5.79 8.07 1.80
CA SER A 58 -4.78 7.19 2.37
C SER A 58 -5.24 5.73 2.52
N ALA A 59 -6.22 5.30 1.72
CA ALA A 59 -6.81 3.97 1.75
C ALA A 59 -7.33 3.57 0.36
N PRO A 60 -7.65 2.28 0.13
CA PRO A 60 -8.29 1.86 -1.10
C PRO A 60 -9.59 2.64 -1.34
N SER A 61 -9.74 3.15 -2.55
CA SER A 61 -10.95 3.81 -3.00
C SER A 61 -11.57 3.03 -4.15
N LYS A 62 -12.90 2.98 -4.20
CA LYS A 62 -13.63 2.27 -5.26
C LYS A 62 -13.74 3.08 -6.54
N ASP A 63 -13.73 4.40 -6.40
CA ASP A 63 -14.18 5.36 -7.41
C ASP A 63 -13.35 6.65 -7.43
N ALA A 64 -12.23 6.72 -6.71
CA ALA A 64 -11.25 7.80 -6.88
C ALA A 64 -10.89 7.99 -8.36
N ASP A 65 -10.55 9.22 -8.75
CA ASP A 65 -10.22 9.57 -10.15
C ASP A 65 -9.11 8.65 -10.69
N VAL A 66 -8.13 8.34 -9.83
CA VAL A 66 -7.09 7.35 -10.13
C VAL A 66 -6.53 6.73 -8.84
N THR A 67 -6.16 5.45 -8.90
CA THR A 67 -5.32 4.80 -7.89
C THR A 67 -3.87 4.77 -8.37
N LEU A 68 -2.96 5.27 -7.54
CA LEU A 68 -1.54 5.39 -7.88
C LEU A 68 -0.69 4.62 -6.87
N VAL A 69 0.29 3.89 -7.39
CA VAL A 69 1.40 3.31 -6.63
C VAL A 69 2.69 3.75 -7.31
N LEU A 70 3.53 4.46 -6.55
CA LEU A 70 4.80 4.99 -7.05
C LEU A 70 5.77 3.85 -7.40
N GLY A 71 6.51 4.03 -8.50
CA GLY A 71 7.36 3.01 -9.12
C GLY A 71 6.59 2.03 -10.02
N VAL A 72 5.25 2.12 -10.07
CA VAL A 72 4.40 1.16 -10.79
C VAL A 72 3.62 1.84 -11.90
N ASN A 73 2.70 2.75 -11.56
CA ASN A 73 1.78 3.36 -12.52
C ASN A 73 1.68 4.89 -12.39
N GLU A 74 2.52 5.55 -11.59
CA GLU A 74 2.42 6.98 -11.29
C GLU A 74 2.33 7.89 -12.53
N LYS A 75 2.88 7.43 -13.66
CA LYS A 75 2.86 8.13 -14.96
C LYS A 75 1.46 8.34 -15.53
N VAL A 76 0.44 7.60 -15.06
CA VAL A 76 -0.94 7.81 -15.50
C VAL A 76 -1.61 9.02 -14.82
N TYR A 77 -0.97 9.63 -13.83
CA TYR A 77 -1.49 10.83 -13.18
C TYR A 77 -1.58 12.00 -14.17
N ASP A 78 -2.79 12.51 -14.39
CA ASP A 78 -3.06 13.74 -15.11
C ASP A 78 -3.57 14.82 -14.13
N PRO A 79 -2.82 15.90 -13.90
CA PRO A 79 -3.22 16.97 -12.98
C PRO A 79 -4.48 17.73 -13.43
N LYS A 80 -4.89 17.61 -14.70
CA LYS A 80 -6.11 18.28 -15.20
C LYS A 80 -7.38 17.54 -14.82
N SER A 81 -7.34 16.20 -14.82
CA SER A 81 -8.50 15.35 -14.57
C SER A 81 -8.50 14.70 -13.19
N HIS A 82 -7.34 14.50 -12.56
CA HIS A 82 -7.23 13.77 -11.30
C HIS A 82 -7.07 14.72 -10.11
N GLN A 83 -8.17 14.98 -9.42
CA GLN A 83 -8.20 15.85 -8.23
C GLN A 83 -8.29 15.06 -6.93
N VAL A 84 -8.98 13.91 -6.96
CA VAL A 84 -9.15 12.98 -5.84
C VAL A 84 -8.48 11.67 -6.21
N VAL A 85 -7.31 11.42 -5.64
CA VAL A 85 -6.49 10.23 -5.94
C VAL A 85 -6.43 9.30 -4.74
N SER A 86 -6.27 8.00 -4.97
CA SER A 86 -6.00 7.02 -3.92
C SER A 86 -4.54 6.57 -3.97
N ASN A 87 -3.88 6.51 -2.81
CA ASN A 87 -2.56 5.89 -2.66
C ASN A 87 -2.65 4.35 -2.44
N ALA A 88 -3.79 3.75 -2.77
CA ALA A 88 -4.10 2.34 -2.55
C ALA A 88 -4.05 1.93 -1.06
N SER A 89 -3.53 0.73 -0.76
CA SER A 89 -3.24 0.27 0.61
C SER A 89 -1.75 -0.01 0.80
N CYS A 90 -1.32 -0.17 2.05
CA CYS A 90 0.02 -0.65 2.39
C CYS A 90 0.36 -1.99 1.71
N THR A 91 -0.53 -2.98 1.77
CA THR A 91 -0.33 -4.27 1.09
C THR A 91 -0.26 -4.13 -0.44
N THR A 92 -1.03 -3.23 -1.04
CA THR A 92 -0.95 -2.98 -2.50
C THR A 92 0.38 -2.32 -2.87
N ASN A 93 0.86 -1.37 -2.04
CA ASN A 93 2.17 -0.74 -2.24
C ASN A 93 3.34 -1.74 -2.07
N CYS A 94 3.18 -2.77 -1.24
CA CYS A 94 4.15 -3.88 -1.16
C CYS A 94 4.05 -4.83 -2.37
N LEU A 95 2.83 -5.29 -2.69
CA LEU A 95 2.59 -6.28 -3.73
C LEU A 95 2.90 -5.76 -5.15
N ALA A 96 2.55 -4.51 -5.46
CA ALA A 96 2.62 -4.02 -6.83
C ALA A 96 4.04 -3.93 -7.40
N PRO A 97 5.04 -3.42 -6.66
CA PRO A 97 6.44 -3.50 -7.10
C PRO A 97 6.90 -4.94 -7.34
N VAL A 98 6.54 -5.88 -6.46
CA VAL A 98 6.91 -7.30 -6.59
C VAL A 98 6.29 -7.92 -7.84
N ALA A 99 4.99 -7.74 -8.02
CA ALA A 99 4.26 -8.25 -9.17
C ALA A 99 4.72 -7.62 -10.48
N LYS A 100 5.07 -6.32 -10.49
CA LYS A 100 5.64 -5.63 -11.65
C LYS A 100 6.93 -6.29 -12.13
N VAL A 101 7.87 -6.55 -11.22
CA VAL A 101 9.16 -7.19 -11.58
C VAL A 101 8.91 -8.58 -12.17
N LEU A 102 8.08 -9.41 -11.52
CA LEU A 102 7.78 -10.75 -12.02
C LEU A 102 7.06 -10.71 -13.37
N LEU A 103 6.05 -9.84 -13.52
CA LEU A 103 5.29 -9.68 -14.75
C LEU A 103 6.17 -9.24 -15.92
N GLU A 104 7.01 -8.22 -15.73
CA GLU A 104 7.86 -7.67 -16.81
C GLU A 104 8.99 -8.63 -17.22
N ARG A 105 9.47 -9.45 -16.28
CA ARG A 105 10.61 -10.35 -16.53
C ARG A 105 10.22 -11.74 -16.97
N PHE A 106 9.12 -12.28 -16.46
CA PHE A 106 8.75 -13.67 -16.64
C PHE A 106 7.29 -13.89 -17.07
N GLY A 107 6.47 -12.84 -17.03
CA GLY A 107 5.02 -12.96 -17.15
C GLY A 107 4.39 -13.63 -15.90
N ILE A 108 3.12 -13.33 -15.65
CA ILE A 108 2.33 -13.99 -14.61
C ILE A 108 1.09 -14.58 -15.27
N LYS A 109 0.89 -15.88 -15.11
CA LYS A 109 -0.30 -16.59 -15.59
C LYS A 109 -1.42 -16.49 -14.56
N HIS A 110 -1.19 -17.02 -13.35
CA HIS A 110 -2.07 -16.85 -12.19
C HIS A 110 -1.26 -16.80 -10.90
N GLY A 111 -1.87 -16.39 -9.79
CA GLY A 111 -1.23 -16.46 -8.48
C GLY A 111 -2.15 -16.16 -7.32
N LEU A 112 -1.67 -16.54 -6.13
CA LEU A 112 -2.34 -16.34 -4.86
C LEU A 112 -1.40 -15.61 -3.91
N MET A 113 -1.95 -14.62 -3.21
CA MET A 113 -1.22 -13.85 -2.21
C MET A 113 -1.84 -14.05 -0.83
N THR A 114 -1.01 -14.36 0.16
CA THR A 114 -1.41 -14.26 1.57
C THR A 114 -0.58 -13.16 2.22
N THR A 115 -1.22 -12.18 2.85
CA THR A 115 -0.49 -11.25 3.71
C THR A 115 -0.59 -11.69 5.16
N ILE A 116 0.56 -11.92 5.80
CA ILE A 116 0.66 -12.07 7.24
C ILE A 116 0.82 -10.66 7.77
N HIS A 117 -0.24 -10.13 8.35
CA HIS A 117 -0.37 -8.70 8.59
C HIS A 117 -0.48 -8.42 10.07
N SER A 118 0.29 -7.46 10.57
CA SER A 118 0.11 -6.92 11.91
C SER A 118 -1.33 -6.45 12.15
N TYR A 119 -1.80 -6.52 13.39
CA TYR A 119 -3.14 -6.04 13.69
C TYR A 119 -3.23 -4.51 13.54
N THR A 120 -4.45 -3.98 13.38
CA THR A 120 -4.68 -2.54 13.16
C THR A 120 -5.83 -2.06 14.04
N ASN A 121 -6.07 -0.75 14.06
CA ASN A 121 -7.16 -0.12 14.83
C ASN A 121 -8.58 -0.56 14.44
N ASP A 122 -8.76 -1.28 13.33
CA ASP A 122 -10.04 -1.91 12.96
C ASP A 122 -10.34 -3.18 13.79
N GLN A 123 -9.33 -3.75 14.46
CA GLN A 123 -9.47 -4.95 15.28
C GLN A 123 -9.69 -4.62 16.76
N GLN A 124 -10.26 -5.59 17.48
CA GLN A 124 -10.66 -5.42 18.87
C GLN A 124 -9.57 -5.90 19.84
N LEU A 125 -9.39 -5.18 20.95
CA LEU A 125 -8.46 -5.58 22.01
C LEU A 125 -8.94 -6.86 22.72
N LEU A 126 -10.26 -6.92 23.01
CA LEU A 126 -10.96 -8.08 23.55
C LEU A 126 -12.07 -8.50 22.57
N ASP A 127 -12.74 -9.61 22.84
CA ASP A 127 -13.86 -10.05 22.01
C ASP A 127 -15.01 -9.02 22.05
N LEU A 128 -15.30 -8.35 20.93
CA LEU A 128 -16.29 -7.27 20.81
C LEU A 128 -17.00 -7.30 19.45
N PRO A 129 -18.24 -6.77 19.33
CA PRO A 129 -18.99 -6.79 18.08
C PRO A 129 -18.23 -6.15 16.91
N HIS A 130 -18.21 -6.84 15.77
CA HIS A 130 -17.62 -6.36 14.52
C HIS A 130 -18.34 -6.97 13.31
N LYS A 131 -18.40 -6.24 12.19
CA LYS A 131 -19.08 -6.68 10.94
C LYS A 131 -18.46 -7.93 10.33
N ASP A 132 -17.14 -8.08 10.46
CA ASP A 132 -16.39 -9.30 10.20
C ASP A 132 -16.22 -10.03 11.55
N LEU A 133 -16.96 -11.12 11.74
CA LEU A 133 -16.98 -11.89 12.99
C LEU A 133 -15.61 -12.48 13.36
N ARG A 134 -14.70 -12.63 12.41
CA ARG A 134 -13.34 -13.09 12.73
C ARG A 134 -12.54 -11.96 13.38
N ARG A 135 -12.71 -10.72 12.91
CA ARG A 135 -12.08 -9.52 13.50
C ARG A 135 -12.74 -9.04 14.81
N ALA A 136 -13.87 -9.64 15.18
CA ALA A 136 -14.48 -9.46 16.49
C ALA A 136 -13.64 -10.07 17.62
N ARG A 137 -12.68 -10.95 17.30
CA ARG A 137 -11.85 -11.67 18.29
C ARG A 137 -10.63 -10.84 18.72
N ALA A 138 -10.20 -11.03 19.96
CA ALA A 138 -9.06 -10.35 20.58
C ALA A 138 -7.78 -10.43 19.72
N ALA A 139 -7.31 -9.26 19.25
CA ALA A 139 -6.30 -9.15 18.21
C ALA A 139 -4.91 -9.63 18.65
N ALA A 140 -4.48 -9.28 19.86
CA ALA A 140 -3.13 -9.54 20.36
C ALA A 140 -2.90 -11.00 20.82
N VAL A 141 -3.91 -11.87 20.69
CA VAL A 141 -3.83 -13.28 21.08
C VAL A 141 -4.44 -14.22 20.03
N SER A 142 -4.72 -13.72 18.82
CA SER A 142 -5.38 -14.49 17.76
C SER A 142 -4.64 -14.36 16.44
N MET A 143 -4.61 -15.46 15.67
CA MET A 143 -4.40 -15.41 14.23
C MET A 143 -5.77 -15.31 13.56
N VAL A 144 -6.06 -14.21 12.87
CA VAL A 144 -7.40 -13.90 12.34
C VAL A 144 -7.38 -13.90 10.80
N PRO A 145 -7.85 -14.98 10.15
CA PRO A 145 -7.92 -15.03 8.70
C PRO A 145 -9.07 -14.17 8.17
N THR A 146 -8.84 -13.31 7.18
CA THR A 146 -9.86 -12.40 6.61
C THR A 146 -9.62 -12.20 5.11
N SER A 147 -10.66 -11.80 4.38
CA SER A 147 -10.51 -11.42 2.98
C SER A 147 -9.71 -10.12 2.85
N THR A 148 -8.95 -9.97 1.77
CA THR A 148 -8.29 -8.72 1.41
C THR A 148 -8.62 -8.32 -0.01
N GLY A 149 -8.79 -7.02 -0.24
CA GLY A 149 -8.95 -6.46 -1.58
C GLY A 149 -7.63 -6.22 -2.31
N ALA A 150 -6.48 -6.33 -1.65
CA ALA A 150 -5.21 -5.85 -2.20
C ALA A 150 -4.78 -6.57 -3.49
N ALA A 151 -4.86 -7.91 -3.53
CA ALA A 151 -4.54 -8.68 -4.74
C ALA A 151 -5.55 -8.39 -5.87
N ARG A 152 -6.84 -8.32 -5.55
CA ARG A 152 -7.89 -8.02 -6.53
C ARG A 152 -7.76 -6.60 -7.08
N ALA A 153 -7.45 -5.62 -6.24
CA ALA A 153 -7.30 -4.22 -6.62
C ALA A 153 -6.01 -3.95 -7.41
N LEU A 154 -5.10 -4.92 -7.49
CA LEU A 154 -3.84 -4.74 -8.20
C LEU A 154 -4.05 -4.41 -9.69
N HIS A 155 -5.14 -4.87 -10.30
CA HIS A 155 -5.45 -4.53 -11.69
C HIS A 155 -5.71 -3.03 -11.93
N LEU A 156 -5.98 -2.25 -10.87
CA LEU A 156 -6.11 -0.80 -10.98
C LEU A 156 -4.77 -0.12 -11.28
N VAL A 157 -3.65 -0.76 -10.91
CA VAL A 157 -2.29 -0.25 -11.14
C VAL A 157 -1.48 -1.09 -12.13
N LEU A 158 -1.82 -2.36 -12.31
CA LEU A 158 -1.25 -3.28 -13.30
C LEU A 158 -2.40 -3.98 -14.05
N PRO A 159 -3.03 -3.32 -15.04
CA PRO A 159 -4.22 -3.84 -15.73
C PRO A 159 -4.06 -5.24 -16.35
N GLN A 160 -2.84 -5.61 -16.72
CA GLN A 160 -2.49 -6.92 -17.28
C GLN A 160 -2.75 -8.08 -16.29
N LEU A 161 -2.88 -7.78 -14.99
CA LEU A 161 -3.13 -8.76 -13.93
C LEU A 161 -4.62 -8.89 -13.57
N LYS A 162 -5.52 -8.27 -14.33
CA LYS A 162 -6.98 -8.39 -14.12
C LYS A 162 -7.42 -9.85 -14.18
N GLY A 163 -7.96 -10.35 -13.07
CA GLY A 163 -8.43 -11.73 -12.94
C GLY A 163 -7.33 -12.77 -12.75
N LYS A 164 -6.06 -12.38 -12.71
CA LYS A 164 -4.92 -13.30 -12.57
C LYS A 164 -4.49 -13.52 -11.11
N LEU A 165 -4.79 -12.58 -10.21
CA LEU A 165 -4.38 -12.65 -8.81
C LEU A 165 -5.58 -12.50 -7.86
N ASP A 166 -5.59 -13.33 -6.82
CA ASP A 166 -6.46 -13.18 -5.66
C ASP A 166 -5.66 -13.42 -4.36
N GLY A 167 -6.26 -13.19 -3.21
CA GLY A 167 -5.57 -13.39 -1.95
C GLY A 167 -6.38 -13.24 -0.69
N MET A 168 -5.73 -13.52 0.43
CA MET A 168 -6.28 -13.38 1.78
C MET A 168 -5.28 -12.71 2.71
N ALA A 169 -5.72 -12.39 3.91
CA ALA A 169 -4.87 -11.91 4.98
C ALA A 169 -5.03 -12.80 6.22
N ILE A 170 -3.95 -12.93 6.99
CA ILE A 170 -3.96 -13.46 8.34
C ILE A 170 -3.47 -12.34 9.24
N ARG A 171 -4.35 -11.79 10.09
CA ARG A 171 -3.93 -10.82 11.10
C ARG A 171 -3.23 -11.55 12.23
N VAL A 172 -2.06 -11.11 12.64
CA VAL A 172 -1.25 -11.79 13.67
C VAL A 172 -0.95 -10.85 14.85
N PRO A 173 -0.59 -11.40 16.03
CA PRO A 173 -0.26 -10.64 17.25
C PRO A 173 1.03 -9.80 17.22
N THR A 174 1.28 -9.08 16.14
CA THR A 174 2.36 -8.10 16.04
C THR A 174 1.76 -6.70 15.83
N PRO A 175 2.32 -5.66 16.48
CA PRO A 175 1.75 -4.31 16.41
C PRO A 175 2.08 -3.58 15.11
N ASN A 176 3.21 -3.92 14.48
CA ASN A 176 3.65 -3.31 13.23
C ASN A 176 4.52 -4.29 12.43
N VAL A 177 4.73 -3.94 11.16
CA VAL A 177 5.38 -4.74 10.11
C VAL A 177 4.52 -5.92 9.69
N SER A 178 4.45 -6.11 8.39
CA SER A 178 3.71 -7.18 7.74
C SER A 178 4.56 -7.77 6.63
N MET A 179 4.14 -8.92 6.12
CA MET A 179 4.74 -9.50 4.91
C MET A 179 3.66 -9.97 3.94
N ILE A 180 4.03 -10.06 2.68
CA ILE A 180 3.30 -10.83 1.68
C ILE A 180 4.04 -12.14 1.42
N ASP A 181 3.25 -13.20 1.24
CA ASP A 181 3.62 -14.44 0.58
C ASP A 181 2.89 -14.44 -0.76
N LEU A 182 3.63 -14.26 -1.86
CA LEU A 182 3.11 -14.30 -3.21
C LEU A 182 3.56 -15.58 -3.89
N THR A 183 2.62 -16.46 -4.23
CA THR A 183 2.88 -17.65 -5.05
C THR A 183 2.26 -17.48 -6.43
N VAL A 184 3.06 -17.58 -7.48
CA VAL A 184 2.65 -17.35 -8.88
C VAL A 184 3.07 -18.49 -9.79
N GLU A 185 2.25 -18.78 -10.79
CA GLU A 185 2.64 -19.50 -12.00
C GLU A 185 3.13 -18.48 -13.04
N LEU A 186 4.39 -18.58 -13.45
CA LEU A 186 5.04 -17.73 -14.45
C LEU A 186 4.71 -18.20 -15.87
N GLU A 187 4.82 -17.30 -16.85
CA GLU A 187 4.64 -17.66 -18.27
C GLU A 187 5.93 -18.25 -18.88
N SER A 188 7.10 -17.82 -18.40
CA SER A 188 8.41 -18.36 -18.76
C SER A 188 9.08 -19.13 -17.61
N ASP A 189 9.96 -20.08 -17.96
CA ASP A 189 10.80 -20.81 -17.01
C ASP A 189 11.75 -19.85 -16.27
N ALA A 190 11.89 -20.03 -14.95
CA ALA A 190 12.83 -19.30 -14.11
C ALA A 190 13.29 -20.17 -12.93
N THR A 191 14.54 -19.97 -12.50
CA THR A 191 15.03 -20.48 -11.22
C THR A 191 14.87 -19.43 -10.12
N PRO A 192 14.90 -19.80 -8.82
CA PRO A 192 14.95 -18.83 -7.73
C PRO A 192 16.12 -17.83 -7.87
N ALA A 193 17.25 -18.25 -8.44
CA ALA A 193 18.39 -17.36 -8.70
C ALA A 193 18.06 -16.31 -9.76
N ASP A 194 17.36 -16.68 -10.85
CA ASP A 194 16.92 -15.74 -11.88
C ASP A 194 15.94 -14.70 -11.32
N VAL A 195 15.02 -15.16 -10.47
CA VAL A 195 14.02 -14.33 -9.80
C VAL A 195 14.70 -13.34 -8.85
N ASN A 196 15.63 -13.81 -8.01
CA ASN A 196 16.40 -12.96 -7.11
C ASN A 196 17.26 -11.94 -7.87
N ALA A 197 17.90 -12.35 -8.97
CA ALA A 197 18.65 -11.44 -9.83
C ALA A 197 17.75 -10.33 -10.42
N ALA A 198 16.54 -10.67 -10.85
CA ALA A 198 15.57 -9.70 -11.34
C ALA A 198 15.18 -8.66 -10.27
N PHE A 199 14.92 -9.09 -9.04
CA PHE A 199 14.63 -8.18 -7.93
C PHE A 199 15.82 -7.31 -7.55
N ARG A 200 17.03 -7.88 -7.49
CA ARG A 200 18.26 -7.12 -7.23
C ARG A 200 18.46 -6.00 -8.25
N THR A 201 18.33 -6.31 -9.55
CA THR A 201 18.41 -5.29 -10.63
C THR A 201 17.33 -4.23 -10.49
N ALA A 202 16.09 -4.61 -10.20
CA ALA A 202 14.99 -3.66 -10.07
C ALA A 202 15.20 -2.71 -8.88
N ALA A 203 15.63 -3.24 -7.73
CA ALA A 203 15.92 -2.48 -6.50
C ALA A 203 17.04 -1.45 -6.70
N GLN A 204 18.06 -1.79 -7.50
CA GLN A 204 19.21 -0.92 -7.78
C GLN A 204 18.99 0.02 -8.99
N GLY A 205 17.84 -0.09 -9.66
CA GLY A 205 17.52 0.69 -10.85
C GLY A 205 16.14 1.32 -10.77
N PRO A 206 15.17 0.88 -11.58
CA PRO A 206 13.90 1.58 -11.76
C PRO A 206 13.03 1.66 -10.49
N LEU A 207 13.25 0.80 -9.49
CA LEU A 207 12.49 0.78 -8.24
C LEU A 207 13.32 1.24 -7.03
N GLN A 208 14.45 1.91 -7.25
CA GLN A 208 15.28 2.43 -6.16
C GLN A 208 14.47 3.35 -5.24
N GLY A 209 14.53 3.10 -3.93
CA GLY A 209 13.75 3.81 -2.91
C GLY A 209 12.29 3.35 -2.75
N ILE A 210 11.81 2.45 -3.63
CA ILE A 210 10.49 1.82 -3.54
C ILE A 210 10.62 0.35 -3.14
N LEU A 211 11.49 -0.40 -3.81
CA LEU A 211 11.75 -1.81 -3.55
C LEU A 211 13.19 -1.99 -3.05
N GLN A 212 13.33 -2.72 -1.95
CA GLN A 212 14.62 -3.18 -1.43
C GLN A 212 14.76 -4.69 -1.67
N TYR A 213 15.98 -5.13 -1.94
CA TYR A 213 16.37 -6.54 -1.99
C TYR A 213 17.27 -6.83 -0.78
N SER A 214 16.91 -7.84 0.02
CA SER A 214 17.62 -8.22 1.24
C SER A 214 18.09 -9.67 1.17
N GLU A 215 19.36 -9.90 1.55
CA GLU A 215 19.92 -11.25 1.77
C GLU A 215 20.10 -11.58 3.25
N ASP A 216 19.84 -10.60 4.11
CA ASP A 216 19.99 -10.72 5.55
C ASP A 216 18.85 -11.59 6.13
N PRO A 217 19.12 -12.44 7.13
CA PRO A 217 18.13 -13.31 7.77
C PRO A 217 17.25 -12.52 8.75
N VAL A 218 16.44 -11.63 8.22
CA VAL A 218 15.65 -10.65 8.98
C VAL A 218 14.32 -11.21 9.50
N VAL A 219 13.79 -10.57 10.54
CA VAL A 219 12.44 -10.82 11.06
C VAL A 219 11.64 -9.52 11.11
N SER A 220 10.37 -9.59 11.54
CA SER A 220 9.44 -8.44 11.46
C SER A 220 9.97 -7.19 12.16
N VAL A 221 10.54 -7.31 13.36
CA VAL A 221 10.99 -6.13 14.13
C VAL A 221 12.11 -5.36 13.44
N ASP A 222 12.93 -6.02 12.63
CA ASP A 222 14.07 -5.42 11.91
C ASP A 222 13.60 -4.48 10.78
N MET A 223 12.34 -4.61 10.35
CA MET A 223 11.76 -3.79 9.28
C MET A 223 11.14 -2.49 9.81
N ASN A 224 11.03 -2.29 11.12
CA ASN A 224 10.43 -1.08 11.67
C ASN A 224 11.22 0.17 11.22
N GLY A 225 10.49 1.17 10.72
CA GLY A 225 11.10 2.40 10.23
C GLY A 225 11.78 2.26 8.86
N ASN A 226 11.66 1.10 8.20
CA ASN A 226 12.14 0.93 6.83
C ASN A 226 11.23 1.72 5.86
N PRO A 227 11.76 2.67 5.08
CA PRO A 227 10.94 3.56 4.26
C PRO A 227 10.53 2.95 2.91
N HIS A 228 11.00 1.74 2.55
CA HIS A 228 10.64 1.09 1.29
C HIS A 228 9.21 0.55 1.34
N SER A 229 8.56 0.47 0.18
CA SER A 229 7.22 -0.11 0.08
C SER A 229 7.24 -1.64 0.16
N SER A 230 8.33 -2.24 -0.31
CA SER A 230 8.53 -3.68 -0.35
C SER A 230 9.99 -4.01 -0.11
N ILE A 231 10.27 -4.95 0.79
CA ILE A 231 11.60 -5.50 1.05
C ILE A 231 11.57 -6.99 0.72
N VAL A 232 12.09 -7.36 -0.44
CA VAL A 232 12.15 -8.75 -0.89
C VAL A 232 13.14 -9.53 -0.03
N ASP A 233 12.66 -10.63 0.55
CA ASP A 233 13.45 -11.55 1.35
C ASP A 233 14.02 -12.65 0.44
N ALA A 234 15.21 -12.40 -0.10
CA ALA A 234 15.79 -13.22 -1.16
C ALA A 234 16.07 -14.68 -0.73
N PRO A 235 16.54 -14.96 0.50
CA PRO A 235 16.71 -16.33 1.00
C PRO A 235 15.41 -17.15 1.03
N LEU A 236 14.24 -16.48 1.15
CA LEU A 236 12.93 -17.14 1.18
C LEU A 236 12.28 -17.28 -0.21
N THR A 237 12.94 -16.85 -1.28
CA THR A 237 12.45 -17.11 -2.64
C THR A 237 12.59 -18.60 -2.97
N THR A 238 11.48 -19.24 -3.32
CA THR A 238 11.44 -20.67 -3.64
C THR A 238 10.75 -20.92 -4.97
N GLY A 239 11.03 -22.08 -5.57
CA GLY A 239 10.47 -22.47 -6.86
C GLY A 239 10.16 -23.96 -6.93
N LEU A 240 9.15 -24.31 -7.72
CA LEU A 240 8.71 -25.65 -8.04
C LEU A 240 8.45 -25.74 -9.55
N ASP A 241 8.92 -26.83 -10.18
CA ASP A 241 8.71 -27.14 -11.60
C ASP A 241 8.97 -25.97 -12.56
N LYS A 242 10.03 -25.18 -12.28
CA LYS A 242 10.54 -24.03 -13.05
C LYS A 242 9.59 -22.84 -13.27
N ARG A 243 8.29 -22.97 -13.03
CA ARG A 243 7.30 -21.92 -13.28
C ARG A 243 6.48 -21.54 -12.08
N MET A 244 6.42 -22.39 -11.05
CA MET A 244 5.75 -22.02 -9.81
C MET A 244 6.79 -21.39 -8.89
N VAL A 245 6.62 -20.11 -8.57
CA VAL A 245 7.57 -19.35 -7.74
C VAL A 245 6.83 -18.74 -6.56
N LYS A 246 7.46 -18.79 -5.39
CA LYS A 246 7.03 -18.08 -4.19
C LYS A 246 8.06 -17.01 -3.84
N VAL A 247 7.57 -15.80 -3.60
CA VAL A 247 8.36 -14.64 -3.16
C VAL A 247 7.77 -14.11 -1.86
N ILE A 248 8.63 -13.90 -0.87
CA ILE A 248 8.30 -13.21 0.37
C ILE A 248 8.79 -11.77 0.27
N ALA A 249 7.94 -10.82 0.65
CA ALA A 249 8.36 -9.44 0.82
C ALA A 249 7.75 -8.81 2.07
N TRP A 250 8.61 -8.17 2.86
CA TRP A 250 8.24 -7.42 4.04
C TRP A 250 7.81 -6.00 3.70
N TYR A 251 7.07 -5.38 4.61
CA TYR A 251 6.77 -3.97 4.58
C TYR A 251 6.39 -3.48 5.98
N ASP A 252 6.96 -2.35 6.38
CA ASP A 252 6.40 -1.58 7.49
C ASP A 252 5.08 -0.94 7.00
N ASN A 253 3.97 -1.54 7.43
CA ASN A 253 2.63 -1.16 6.98
C ASN A 253 2.22 0.26 7.41
N GLU A 254 2.94 0.87 8.37
CA GLU A 254 2.72 2.25 8.79
C GLU A 254 3.74 3.19 8.14
N TRP A 255 5.04 2.90 8.32
CA TRP A 255 6.11 3.83 7.96
C TRP A 255 6.36 3.90 6.45
N GLY A 256 6.54 2.75 5.80
CA GLY A 256 6.79 2.69 4.36
C GLY A 256 5.61 3.29 3.58
N TYR A 257 4.38 2.98 4.01
CA TYR A 257 3.16 3.54 3.42
C TYR A 257 3.03 5.06 3.64
N SER A 258 3.34 5.56 4.85
CA SER A 258 3.35 7.00 5.14
C SER A 258 4.41 7.75 4.32
N CYS A 259 5.58 7.15 4.11
CA CYS A 259 6.59 7.68 3.19
C CYS A 259 6.04 7.80 1.77
N ARG A 260 5.30 6.78 1.27
CA ARG A 260 4.68 6.82 -0.05
C ARG A 260 3.63 7.92 -0.20
N ILE A 261 2.86 8.21 0.84
CA ILE A 261 1.91 9.33 0.82
C ILE A 261 2.65 10.66 0.62
N ARG A 262 3.71 10.91 1.42
CA ARG A 262 4.55 12.10 1.28
C ARG A 262 5.14 12.20 -0.13
N ASP A 263 5.65 11.09 -0.65
CA ASP A 263 6.28 11.04 -1.97
C ASP A 263 5.25 11.28 -3.08
N LEU A 264 4.02 10.78 -2.94
CA LEU A 264 2.94 10.99 -3.89
C LEU A 264 2.51 12.46 -3.93
N ILE A 265 2.36 13.11 -2.77
CA ILE A 265 2.07 14.54 -2.68
C ILE A 265 3.15 15.35 -3.41
N LYS A 266 4.44 15.04 -3.19
CA LYS A 266 5.55 15.67 -3.91
C LYS A 266 5.50 15.42 -5.42
N TYR A 267 5.18 14.19 -5.84
CA TYR A 267 5.07 13.81 -7.24
C TYR A 267 3.98 14.59 -7.97
N MET A 268 2.81 14.73 -7.33
CA MET A 268 1.66 15.49 -7.84
C MET A 268 1.98 16.98 -7.92
N ALA A 269 2.54 17.56 -6.85
CA ALA A 269 2.91 18.97 -6.78
C ALA A 269 3.94 19.37 -7.85
N ALA A 270 4.87 18.48 -8.20
CA ALA A 270 5.84 18.72 -9.27
C ALA A 270 5.22 18.74 -10.69
N ARG A 271 3.96 18.31 -10.85
CA ARG A 271 3.28 18.18 -12.15
C ARG A 271 2.09 19.12 -12.34
N GLY A 272 1.64 19.81 -11.29
CA GLY A 272 0.54 20.77 -11.36
C GLY A 272 -0.29 20.81 -10.09
#